data_AF-Q1W545-F1
#
_entry.id   AF-Q1W545-F1
#
_cell.length_a   1.000
_cell.length_b   1.000
_cell.length_c   1.000
_cell.angle_alpha   90.00
_cell.angle_beta   90.00
_cell.angle_gamma   90.00
#
_symmetry.space_group_name_H-M   'P 1'
#
loop_
_entity.id
_entity.type
_entity.pdbx_description
1 polymer ?
#
loop_
_entity_poly.entity_id
_entity_poly.type
_entity_poly.pdbx_seq_one_letter_code
_entity_poly.pdbx_strand_id
1 'polypeptide(L)'
;MIWQALWHIMPLAICRLEYLMATRNVVLPDPLEQDINELVETGRYQNRSEVIRAGLRLLLQQEAQNSAKLEALRNATSSGLMQLERGEYDEITSDDLAQYLDELGNQASH
;
A
#
# COMPACT_ATOMS: atom_id res chain seq x y z
N MET A 1 -18.20 2.89 -26.83
CA MET A 1 -17.98 1.44 -26.62
C MET A 1 -17.29 0.80 -27.82
N ILE A 2 -16.14 1.35 -28.24
CA ILE A 2 -15.36 0.91 -29.44
C ILE A 2 -13.84 0.97 -29.14
N TRP A 3 -13.42 0.70 -27.91
CA TRP A 3 -12.00 0.74 -27.51
C TRP A 3 -11.53 -0.56 -26.85
N GLN A 4 -11.94 -1.72 -27.37
CA GLN A 4 -11.53 -3.05 -26.86
C GLN A 4 -11.04 -4.02 -27.95
N ALA A 5 -10.87 -3.61 -29.21
CA ALA A 5 -10.62 -4.56 -30.32
C ALA A 5 -9.51 -4.16 -31.30
N LEU A 6 -8.40 -3.59 -30.83
CA LEU A 6 -7.23 -3.31 -31.68
C LEU A 6 -5.88 -3.61 -31.00
N TRP A 7 -5.80 -4.69 -30.22
CA TRP A 7 -4.57 -5.12 -29.54
C TRP A 7 -3.67 -6.05 -30.38
N HIS A 8 -4.09 -6.42 -31.61
CA HIS A 8 -3.39 -7.43 -32.42
C HIS A 8 -2.50 -6.89 -33.55
N ILE A 9 -2.48 -5.57 -33.80
CA ILE A 9 -1.66 -5.00 -34.89
C ILE A 9 -1.00 -3.70 -34.42
N MET A 10 -0.05 -3.81 -33.48
CA MET A 10 0.90 -2.73 -33.18
C MET A 10 2.31 -3.28 -33.34
N PRO A 11 3.10 -2.85 -34.34
CA PRO A 11 4.45 -3.32 -34.52
C PRO A 11 5.29 -2.81 -33.33
N LEU A 12 6.09 -3.71 -32.77
CA LEU A 12 6.89 -3.60 -31.54
C LEU A 12 7.92 -2.44 -31.49
N ALA A 13 7.88 -1.49 -32.43
CA ALA A 13 8.82 -0.39 -32.54
C ALA A 13 8.39 0.90 -31.81
N ILE A 14 7.13 1.06 -31.42
CA ILE A 14 6.63 2.32 -30.81
C ILE A 14 6.73 2.32 -29.27
N CYS A 15 6.65 1.18 -28.59
CA CYS A 15 6.74 1.12 -27.12
C CYS A 15 8.14 1.41 -26.52
N ARG A 16 9.18 1.63 -27.34
CA ARG A 16 10.54 1.87 -26.82
C ARG A 16 10.85 3.36 -26.56
N LEU A 17 10.05 4.31 -27.06
CA LEU A 17 10.40 5.74 -27.02
C LEU A 17 9.56 6.61 -26.07
N GLU A 18 8.40 6.16 -25.57
CA GLU A 18 7.65 6.92 -24.54
C GLU A 18 8.22 6.75 -23.11
N TYR A 19 9.03 5.72 -22.87
CA TYR A 19 9.77 5.53 -21.62
C TYR A 19 11.19 6.13 -21.68
N LEU A 20 11.44 7.06 -22.60
CA LEU A 20 12.61 7.93 -22.49
C LEU A 20 12.36 8.83 -21.27
N MET A 21 12.89 8.41 -20.13
CA MET A 21 12.94 9.09 -18.83
C MET A 21 12.39 10.53 -18.88
N ALA A 22 11.15 10.75 -18.43
CA ALA A 22 10.67 12.10 -18.18
C ALA A 22 11.55 12.73 -17.10
N THR A 23 12.59 13.45 -17.52
CA THR A 23 13.53 14.10 -16.62
C THR A 23 12.93 15.43 -16.20
N ARG A 24 12.43 15.48 -14.96
CA ARG A 24 11.98 16.72 -14.32
C ARG A 24 13.04 17.13 -13.31
N ASN A 25 13.54 18.36 -13.42
CA ASN A 25 14.49 18.90 -12.46
C ASN A 25 13.76 19.20 -11.14
N VAL A 26 14.36 18.78 -10.03
CA VAL A 26 13.86 19.04 -8.67
C VAL A 26 15.02 19.58 -7.85
N VAL A 27 14.76 20.67 -7.12
CA VAL A 27 15.74 21.24 -6.19
C VAL A 27 15.52 20.56 -4.84
N LEU A 28 16.58 19.98 -4.29
CA LEU A 28 16.56 19.29 -3.01
C LEU A 28 17.38 20.10 -2.00
N PRO A 29 17.02 20.10 -0.71
CA PRO A 29 17.88 20.63 0.34
C PRO A 29 19.20 19.86 0.42
N ASP A 30 20.28 20.54 0.81
CA ASP A 30 21.64 19.97 0.88
C ASP A 30 21.73 18.63 1.64
N PRO A 31 21.05 18.42 2.79
CA PRO A 31 21.12 17.14 3.49
C PRO A 31 20.55 15.98 2.66
N LEU A 32 19.45 16.21 1.95
CA LEU A 32 18.81 15.18 1.12
C LEU A 32 19.65 14.88 -0.13
N GLU A 33 20.35 15.88 -0.65
CA GLU A 33 21.30 15.68 -1.74
C GLU A 33 22.49 14.82 -1.32
N GLN A 34 23.02 15.03 -0.10
CA GLN A 34 24.08 14.18 0.47
C GLN A 34 23.63 12.73 0.59
N ASP A 35 22.46 12.48 1.18
CA ASP A 35 21.90 11.13 1.34
C ASP A 35 21.71 10.43 -0.02
N ILE A 36 21.19 11.15 -1.02
CA ILE A 36 21.00 10.61 -2.38
C ILE A 36 22.34 10.30 -3.05
N ASN A 37 23.35 11.16 -2.87
CA ASN A 37 24.67 10.94 -3.45
C ASN A 37 25.34 9.69 -2.85
N GLU A 38 25.26 9.49 -1.53
CA GLU A 38 25.75 8.27 -0.88
C GLU A 38 25.06 7.01 -1.43
N LEU A 39 23.75 7.06 -1.63
CA LEU A 39 22.98 5.95 -2.20
C LEU A 39 23.37 5.61 -3.65
N VAL A 40 23.86 6.58 -4.41
CA VAL A 40 24.39 6.37 -5.76
C VAL A 40 25.84 5.89 -5.72
N GLU A 41 26.68 6.46 -4.86
CA GLU A 41 28.09 6.10 -4.69
C GLU A 41 28.28 4.65 -4.20
N THR A 42 27.38 4.19 -3.31
CA THR A 42 27.34 2.79 -2.87
C THR A 42 26.93 1.81 -3.97
N GLY A 43 26.55 2.30 -5.15
CA GLY A 43 26.13 1.51 -6.30
C GLY A 43 24.75 0.87 -6.16
N ARG A 44 24.01 1.21 -5.09
CA ARG A 44 22.65 0.69 -4.86
C ARG A 44 21.64 1.25 -5.86
N TYR A 45 21.90 2.44 -6.38
CA TYR A 45 21.12 3.09 -7.42
C TYR A 45 22.04 3.68 -8.49
N GLN A 46 21.62 3.64 -9.76
CA GLN A 46 22.44 4.10 -10.89
C GLN A 46 22.49 5.62 -11.00
N ASN A 47 21.42 6.31 -10.59
CA ASN A 47 21.32 7.76 -10.69
C ASN A 47 20.32 8.34 -9.68
N ARG A 48 20.42 9.65 -9.43
CA ARG A 48 19.53 10.40 -8.52
C ARG A 48 18.05 10.26 -8.88
N SER A 49 17.72 10.32 -10.17
CA SER A 49 16.33 10.18 -10.64
C SER A 49 15.74 8.82 -10.31
N GLU A 50 16.56 7.77 -10.23
CA GLU A 50 16.14 6.44 -9.78
C GLU A 50 15.87 6.40 -8.28
N VAL A 51 16.75 6.97 -7.47
CA VAL A 51 16.56 7.09 -6.01
C VAL A 51 15.24 7.82 -5.72
N ILE A 52 15.00 8.95 -6.39
CA ILE A 52 13.79 9.76 -6.20
C ILE A 52 12.54 8.98 -6.62
N ARG A 53 12.57 8.28 -7.77
CA ARG A 53 11.44 7.44 -8.19
C ARG A 53 11.19 6.28 -7.23
N ALA A 54 12.24 5.65 -6.70
CA ALA A 54 12.11 4.59 -5.71
C ALA A 54 11.50 5.12 -4.41
N GLY A 55 11.98 6.27 -3.92
CA GLY A 55 11.43 6.95 -2.75
C GLY A 55 9.96 7.32 -2.93
N LEU A 56 9.59 7.92 -4.06
CA LEU A 56 8.21 8.27 -4.36
C LEU A 56 7.30 7.04 -4.47
N ARG A 57 7.79 5.95 -5.06
CA ARG A 57 7.04 4.68 -5.13
C ARG A 57 6.74 4.13 -3.74
N LEU A 58 7.71 4.17 -2.83
CA LEU A 58 7.54 3.75 -1.45
C LEU A 58 6.54 4.64 -0.71
N LEU A 59 6.62 5.96 -0.89
CA LEU A 59 5.67 6.91 -0.29
C LEU A 59 4.24 6.62 -0.75
N LEU A 60 4.01 6.50 -2.06
CA LEU A 60 2.68 6.23 -2.62
C LEU A 60 2.14 4.87 -2.16
N GLN A 61 2.99 3.86 -2.08
CA GLN A 61 2.60 2.55 -1.53
C GLN A 61 2.19 2.67 -0.07
N GLN A 62 2.93 3.42 0.75
CA GLN A 62 2.61 3.63 2.15
C GLN A 62 1.29 4.39 2.32
N GLU A 63 1.04 5.42 1.51
CA GLU A 63 -0.22 6.16 1.51
C GLU A 63 -1.40 5.25 1.16
N ALA A 64 -1.26 4.43 0.12
CA ALA A 64 -2.30 3.46 -0.27
C ALA A 64 -2.56 2.40 0.81
N GLN A 65 -1.52 1.93 1.50
CA GLN A 65 -1.68 1.01 2.63
C GLN A 65 -2.38 1.69 3.82
N ASN A 66 -2.04 2.95 4.10
CA ASN A 66 -2.62 3.69 5.20
C ASN A 66 -4.11 4.00 4.95
N SER A 67 -4.47 4.38 3.72
CA SER A 67 -5.87 4.61 3.36
C SER A 67 -6.70 3.33 3.47
N ALA A 68 -6.18 2.21 2.96
CA ALA A 68 -6.84 0.90 3.07
C ALA A 68 -7.03 0.46 4.53
N LYS A 69 -6.01 0.67 5.38
CA LYS A 69 -6.12 0.38 6.83
C LYS A 69 -7.20 1.23 7.49
N LEU A 70 -7.25 2.53 7.20
CA LEU A 70 -8.27 3.42 7.76
C LEU A 70 -9.67 3.03 7.31
N GLU A 71 -9.84 2.66 6.05
CA GLU A 71 -11.12 2.18 5.54
C GLU A 71 -11.55 0.86 6.20
N ALA A 72 -10.62 -0.09 6.33
CA ALA A 72 -10.88 -1.35 7.04
C ALA A 72 -11.30 -1.12 8.50
N LEU A 73 -10.61 -0.21 9.22
CA LEU A 73 -10.97 0.15 10.59
C LEU A 73 -12.35 0.79 10.67
N ARG A 74 -12.66 1.75 9.79
CA ARG A 74 -14.00 2.39 9.74
C ARG A 74 -15.10 1.37 9.48
N ASN A 75 -14.88 0.45 8.55
CA ASN A 75 -15.83 -0.59 8.22
C ASN A 75 -16.02 -1.57 9.39
N ALA A 76 -14.93 -1.99 10.05
CA ALA A 76 -14.99 -2.84 11.23
C ALA A 76 -15.73 -2.16 12.39
N THR A 77 -15.46 -0.89 12.68
CA THR A 77 -16.18 -0.13 13.70
C THR A 77 -17.66 0.00 13.37
N SER A 78 -18.00 0.34 12.13
CA SER A 78 -19.39 0.46 11.69
C SER A 78 -20.14 -0.88 11.82
N SER A 79 -19.51 -1.97 11.36
CA SER A 79 -20.05 -3.31 11.50
C SER A 79 -20.27 -3.71 12.96
N GLY A 80 -19.27 -3.45 13.82
CA GLY A 80 -19.37 -3.74 15.25
C GLY A 80 -20.47 -2.93 15.94
N LEU A 81 -20.65 -1.66 15.56
CA LEU A 81 -21.74 -0.85 16.11
C LEU A 81 -23.11 -1.39 15.70
N MET A 82 -23.28 -1.79 14.43
CA MET A 82 -24.51 -2.43 13.97
C MET A 82 -24.80 -3.75 14.68
N GLN A 83 -23.76 -4.54 14.98
CA GLN A 83 -23.89 -5.79 15.75
C GLN A 83 -24.34 -5.49 17.19
N LEU A 84 -23.74 -4.49 17.84
CA LEU A 84 -24.14 -4.02 19.17
C LEU A 84 -25.61 -3.57 19.21
N GLU A 85 -26.05 -2.80 18.23
CA GLU A 85 -27.45 -2.34 18.12
C GLU A 85 -28.45 -3.50 17.94
N ARG A 86 -28.02 -4.59 17.29
CA ARG A 86 -28.82 -5.82 17.11
C ARG A 86 -28.78 -6.76 18.30
N GLY A 87 -27.96 -6.48 19.31
CA GLY A 87 -27.71 -7.40 20.41
C GLY A 87 -26.85 -8.60 20.04
N GLU A 88 -26.11 -8.53 18.93
CA GLU A 88 -25.16 -9.56 18.49
C GLU A 88 -23.81 -9.37 19.20
N TYR A 89 -23.81 -9.51 20.53
CA TYR A 89 -22.61 -9.44 21.35
C TYR A 89 -22.74 -10.34 22.59
N ASP A 90 -21.59 -10.84 23.07
CA ASP A 90 -21.49 -11.55 24.34
C ASP A 90 -20.83 -10.65 25.38
N GLU A 91 -21.41 -10.57 26.57
CA GLU A 91 -20.83 -9.82 27.69
C GLU A 91 -19.92 -10.75 28.50
N ILE A 92 -18.62 -10.42 28.56
CA ILE A 92 -17.59 -11.28 29.16
C ILE A 92 -16.74 -10.43 30.10
N THR A 93 -16.41 -10.98 31.27
CA THR A 93 -15.51 -10.30 32.22
C THR A 93 -14.06 -10.46 31.79
N SER A 94 -13.17 -9.58 32.26
CA SER A 94 -11.74 -9.69 31.93
C SER A 94 -11.11 -11.00 32.42
N ASP A 95 -11.66 -11.61 33.48
CA ASP A 95 -11.12 -12.84 34.07
C ASP A 95 -11.48 -14.08 33.22
N ASP A 96 -12.61 -14.04 32.52
CA ASP A 96 -13.14 -15.15 31.73
C ASP A 96 -12.74 -15.09 30.25
N LEU A 97 -12.15 -13.97 29.80
CA LEU A 97 -11.83 -13.72 28.39
C LEU A 97 -10.95 -14.82 27.77
N ALA A 98 -9.94 -15.30 28.50
CA ALA A 98 -9.03 -16.33 28.00
C ALA A 98 -9.75 -17.65 27.73
N GLN A 99 -10.61 -18.08 28.65
CA GLN A 99 -11.40 -19.30 28.51
C GLN A 99 -12.40 -19.18 27.35
N TYR A 100 -13.08 -18.04 27.23
CA TYR A 100 -14.02 -17.79 26.13
C TYR A 100 -13.36 -17.85 24.74
N LEU A 101 -12.16 -17.28 24.59
CA LEU A 101 -11.41 -17.34 23.33
C LEU A 101 -10.96 -18.76 22.99
N ASP A 102 -10.54 -19.55 23.98
CA ASP A 102 -10.17 -20.96 23.78
C ASP A 102 -11.38 -21.81 23.35
N GLU A 103 -12.54 -21.59 23.96
CA GLU A 103 -13.80 -22.26 23.58
C GLU A 103 -14.21 -21.93 22.15
N LEU A 104 -14.15 -20.66 21.75
CA LEU A 104 -14.40 -20.23 20.36
C LEU A 104 -13.40 -20.84 19.37
N GLY A 105 -12.11 -20.89 19.72
CA GLY A 105 -11.08 -21.48 18.87
C GLY A 105 -11.31 -22.97 18.61
N ASN A 106 -11.77 -23.70 19.63
CA ASN A 106 -12.12 -25.12 19.51
C ASN A 106 -13.37 -25.34 18.65
N GLN A 107 -14.37 -24.45 18.73
CA GLN A 107 -15.58 -24.51 17.91
C GLN A 107 -15.29 -24.21 16.42
N ALA A 108 -14.42 -23.24 16.13
CA ALA A 108 -14.07 -22.86 14.76
C ALA A 108 -13.14 -23.86 14.04
N SER A 109 -12.51 -24.77 14.80
CA SER A 109 -11.59 -25.78 14.27
C SER A 109 -12.29 -27.10 13.86
N HIS A 110 -13.61 -27.20 14.06
CA HIS A 110 -14.45 -28.35 13.67
C HIS A 110 -15.23 -28.03 12.39
#